data_AF-A0A084GW56-F1
#
_entry.id   AF-A0A084GW56-F1
#
_cell.length_a   1.000
_cell.length_b   1.000
_cell.length_c   1.000
_cell.angle_alpha   90.00
_cell.angle_beta   90.00
_cell.angle_gamma   90.00
#
_symmetry.space_group_name_H-M   'P 1'
#
loop_
_entity.id
_entity.type
_entity.pdbx_description
1 polymer ?
#
loop_
_entity_poly.entity_id
_entity_poly.type
_entity_poly.pdbx_seq_one_letter_code
_entity_poly.pdbx_strand_id
1 'polypeptide(L)'
;MVSALGSVCSKVNWPILINKGVKEMSEMTTSIALYGEIDEFDTNKWIEFYRISKELSRNFSFESNYIGLNGEEFKSGKVLTIKRTEKRLLKSLTEGHDLFSMALISLPENFTQAAFDYNFYLGREKNEENDKQSKIILTISSQEFKRINIASIIPALKEFIEFKEGEIFELSRYEVPLFYASKINEMKDYESLKIVSIF
;
A
#
# COMPACT_ATOMS: atom_id res chain seq x y z
N MET A 1 -37.34 -26.63 -52.09
CA MET A 1 -37.46 -27.72 -51.10
C MET A 1 -36.03 -28.06 -50.66
N VAL A 2 -35.66 -27.72 -49.42
CA VAL A 2 -34.64 -28.38 -48.55
C VAL A 2 -33.21 -28.50 -49.14
N SER A 3 -32.24 -27.62 -48.83
CA SER A 3 -31.37 -27.50 -47.62
C SER A 3 -29.92 -27.89 -47.96
N ALA A 4 -28.92 -27.03 -47.67
CA ALA A 4 -27.90 -27.21 -46.61
C ALA A 4 -26.75 -28.20 -47.01
N LEU A 5 -25.45 -28.03 -46.77
CA LEU A 5 -24.59 -27.17 -45.94
C LEU A 5 -23.15 -27.32 -46.51
N GLY A 6 -22.29 -26.32 -46.35
CA GLY A 6 -20.87 -26.45 -46.73
C GLY A 6 -20.02 -25.23 -46.38
N SER A 7 -19.66 -25.13 -45.10
CA SER A 7 -18.72 -24.19 -44.48
C SER A 7 -17.29 -24.39 -44.98
N VAL A 8 -16.48 -23.33 -45.05
CA VAL A 8 -15.29 -23.08 -44.19
C VAL A 8 -14.55 -21.84 -44.68
N CYS A 9 -14.50 -20.83 -43.80
CA CYS A 9 -13.71 -19.61 -43.94
C CYS A 9 -12.21 -19.88 -44.01
N SER A 10 -11.54 -19.18 -44.93
CA SER A 10 -10.09 -19.08 -45.03
C SER A 10 -9.48 -18.41 -43.78
N LYS A 11 -8.53 -19.09 -43.16
CA LYS A 11 -7.68 -18.60 -42.07
C LYS A 11 -6.89 -17.38 -42.53
N VAL A 12 -7.16 -16.23 -41.93
CA VAL A 12 -6.27 -15.06 -42.01
C VAL A 12 -5.35 -15.12 -40.80
N ASN A 13 -4.04 -15.17 -41.08
CA ASN A 13 -2.97 -15.23 -40.10
C ASN A 13 -2.58 -13.80 -39.73
N TRP A 14 -3.00 -13.30 -38.57
CA TRP A 14 -2.49 -12.05 -38.02
C TRP A 14 -1.22 -12.34 -37.21
N PRO A 15 -0.12 -11.59 -37.41
CA PRO A 15 1.02 -11.68 -36.52
C PRO A 15 0.60 -11.22 -35.12
N ILE A 16 0.88 -12.07 -34.14
CA ILE A 16 0.76 -11.77 -32.71
C ILE A 16 1.63 -10.54 -32.45
N LEU A 17 0.99 -9.38 -32.29
CA LEU A 17 1.63 -8.19 -31.75
C LEU A 17 1.93 -8.48 -30.29
N ILE A 18 3.21 -8.76 -30.00
CA ILE A 18 3.73 -8.87 -28.65
C ILE A 18 3.41 -7.56 -27.94
N ASN A 19 2.48 -7.65 -27.00
CA ASN A 19 2.02 -6.54 -26.19
C ASN A 19 3.23 -6.01 -25.40
N LYS A 20 3.45 -4.70 -25.46
CA LYS A 20 4.53 -4.04 -24.69
C LYS A 20 4.25 -4.24 -23.19
N GLY A 21 5.01 -5.16 -22.59
CA GLY A 21 5.24 -5.40 -21.17
C GLY A 21 4.23 -4.81 -20.18
N VAL A 22 3.11 -5.51 -19.96
CA VAL A 22 2.46 -5.46 -18.65
C VAL A 22 3.32 -6.32 -17.74
N LYS A 23 4.04 -5.71 -16.80
CA LYS A 23 4.77 -6.45 -15.77
C LYS A 23 3.71 -7.18 -14.95
N GLU A 24 3.66 -8.51 -15.08
CA GLU A 24 2.75 -9.35 -14.31
C GLU A 24 2.97 -9.07 -12.82
N MET A 25 1.91 -8.68 -12.14
CA MET A 25 1.98 -8.22 -10.77
C MET A 25 2.08 -9.46 -9.86
N SER A 26 3.15 -9.56 -9.08
CA SER A 26 3.35 -10.68 -8.17
C SER A 26 2.20 -10.76 -7.17
N GLU A 27 1.57 -11.94 -7.13
CA GLU A 27 0.46 -12.26 -6.22
C GLU A 27 0.87 -12.15 -4.75
N MET A 28 2.08 -12.63 -4.42
CA MET A 28 2.62 -12.53 -3.07
C MET A 28 3.23 -11.15 -2.81
N THR A 29 2.93 -10.63 -1.63
CA THR A 29 3.50 -9.41 -1.07
C THR A 29 4.27 -9.73 0.20
N THR A 30 5.25 -8.88 0.51
CA THR A 30 5.93 -8.91 1.81
C THR A 30 5.72 -7.56 2.47
N SER A 31 5.32 -7.60 3.74
CA SER A 31 5.02 -6.41 4.52
C SER A 31 5.94 -6.31 5.72
N ILE A 32 6.31 -5.08 6.07
CA ILE A 32 6.86 -4.72 7.38
C ILE A 32 5.73 -4.01 8.12
N ALA A 33 5.28 -4.56 9.24
CA ALA A 33 4.34 -3.92 10.15
C ALA A 33 5.04 -3.55 11.46
N LEU A 34 4.86 -2.33 11.90
CA LEU A 34 5.31 -1.80 13.17
C LEU A 34 4.09 -1.38 13.97
N TYR A 35 4.02 -1.79 15.23
CA TYR A 35 2.93 -1.45 16.15
C TYR A 35 3.48 -0.69 17.35
N GLY A 36 2.66 0.21 17.87
CA GLY A 36 3.10 1.17 18.88
C GLY A 36 2.15 2.34 18.95
N GLU A 37 2.49 3.37 19.71
CA GLU A 37 1.60 4.53 19.88
C GLU A 37 1.88 5.61 18.81
N ILE A 38 0.82 6.27 18.36
CA ILE A 38 0.87 7.37 17.39
C ILE A 38 0.12 8.54 17.98
N ASP A 39 0.82 9.68 18.07
CA ASP A 39 0.23 10.98 18.37
C ASP A 39 -0.32 11.61 17.08
N GLU A 40 -1.64 11.76 17.03
CA GLU A 40 -2.41 12.40 15.95
C GLU A 40 -2.19 13.92 15.90
N PHE A 41 -1.78 14.53 17.02
CA PHE A 41 -1.54 15.97 17.14
C PHE A 41 -0.11 16.37 16.79
N ASP A 42 0.82 15.41 16.68
CA ASP A 42 2.20 15.65 16.22
C ASP A 42 2.23 15.83 14.69
N THR A 43 1.76 16.99 14.22
CA THR A 43 1.68 17.32 12.80
C THR A 43 3.06 17.37 12.13
N ASN A 44 4.13 17.65 12.88
CA ASN A 44 5.50 17.59 12.36
C ASN A 44 5.89 16.15 12.00
N LYS A 45 5.60 15.16 12.85
CA LYS A 45 5.81 13.74 12.49
C LYS A 45 5.00 13.33 11.27
N TRP A 46 3.78 13.85 11.08
CA TRP A 46 2.99 13.57 9.87
C TRP A 46 3.61 14.18 8.60
N ILE A 47 4.11 15.41 8.67
CA ILE A 47 4.82 16.06 7.56
C ILE A 47 6.09 15.29 7.20
N GLU A 48 6.88 14.89 8.19
CA GLU A 48 8.11 14.13 7.95
C GLU A 48 7.85 12.71 7.47
N PHE A 49 6.80 12.05 8.00
CA PHE A 49 6.35 10.77 7.47
C PHE A 49 5.94 10.88 6.01
N TYR A 50 5.22 11.94 5.62
CA TYR A 50 4.90 12.21 4.21
C TYR A 50 6.16 12.33 3.35
N ARG A 51 7.15 13.09 3.80
CA ARG A 51 8.42 13.30 3.08
C ARG A 51 9.20 12.00 2.92
N ILE A 52 9.40 11.26 4.01
CA ILE A 52 10.11 9.96 3.99
C ILE A 52 9.36 8.95 3.11
N SER A 53 8.03 8.94 3.16
CA SER A 53 7.24 8.03 2.32
C SER A 53 7.45 8.27 0.83
N LYS A 54 7.54 9.53 0.39
CA LYS A 54 7.87 9.87 -1.01
C LYS A 54 9.30 9.49 -1.38
N GLU A 55 10.24 9.64 -0.45
CA GLU A 55 11.64 9.27 -0.67
C GLU A 55 11.78 7.75 -0.83
N LEU A 56 11.19 6.98 0.09
CA LEU A 56 11.18 5.51 0.03
C LEU A 56 10.53 5.00 -1.25
N SER A 57 9.38 5.56 -1.64
CA SER A 57 8.67 5.10 -2.83
C SER A 57 9.48 5.35 -4.11
N ARG A 58 10.19 6.47 -4.21
CA ARG A 58 11.15 6.74 -5.30
C ARG A 58 12.35 5.81 -5.28
N ASN A 59 12.92 5.53 -4.10
CA ASN A 59 14.04 4.61 -3.96
C ASN A 59 13.66 3.18 -4.39
N PHE A 60 12.39 2.81 -4.29
CA PHE A 60 11.88 1.53 -4.81
C PHE A 60 11.39 1.61 -6.26
N SER A 61 11.61 2.73 -6.96
CA SER A 61 11.12 2.96 -8.34
C SER A 61 9.59 2.88 -8.48
N PHE A 62 8.86 3.15 -7.40
CA PHE A 62 7.41 3.18 -7.33
C PHE A 62 6.92 4.53 -6.81
N GLU A 63 7.15 5.60 -7.56
CA GLU A 63 6.72 6.94 -7.13
C GLU A 63 5.22 6.94 -6.81
N SER A 64 4.88 7.36 -5.60
CA SER A 64 3.50 7.39 -5.14
C SER A 64 2.72 8.46 -5.91
N ASN A 65 1.56 8.06 -6.45
CA ASN A 65 0.67 8.93 -7.21
C ASN A 65 -0.69 9.15 -6.51
N TYR A 66 -0.99 8.35 -5.48
CA TYR A 66 -2.20 8.46 -4.67
C TYR A 66 -1.91 8.51 -3.17
N ILE A 67 -2.86 9.08 -2.43
CA ILE A 67 -2.81 9.22 -0.98
C ILE A 67 -4.19 8.97 -0.35
N GLY A 68 -4.23 8.14 0.69
CA GLY A 68 -5.37 8.01 1.61
C GLY A 68 -5.13 8.89 2.84
N LEU A 69 -6.17 9.58 3.31
CA LEU A 69 -6.10 10.48 4.46
C LEU A 69 -7.35 10.34 5.33
N ASN A 70 -7.17 10.34 6.65
CA ASN A 70 -8.22 10.49 7.64
C ASN A 70 -7.77 11.47 8.74
N GLY A 71 -8.59 12.44 9.09
CA GLY A 71 -8.31 13.54 10.02
C GLY A 71 -9.45 14.56 10.02
N GLU A 72 -9.35 15.60 10.84
CA GLU A 72 -10.33 16.69 10.94
C GLU A 72 -10.76 17.23 9.56
N GLU A 73 -9.79 17.52 8.68
CA GLU A 73 -10.01 18.07 7.34
C GLU A 73 -10.23 16.99 6.25
N PHE A 74 -10.16 15.70 6.59
CA PHE A 74 -10.11 14.59 5.64
C PHE A 74 -11.08 13.46 5.98
N LYS A 75 -12.40 13.70 5.90
CA LYS A 75 -13.43 12.74 6.35
C LYS A 75 -13.94 11.75 5.30
N SER A 76 -13.47 11.85 4.06
CA SER A 76 -14.09 11.10 2.95
C SER A 76 -13.71 9.61 2.90
N GLY A 77 -12.61 9.21 3.56
CA GLY A 77 -12.02 7.86 3.42
C GLY A 77 -11.53 7.52 2.00
N LYS A 78 -11.57 8.47 1.06
CA LYS A 78 -11.22 8.25 -0.34
C LYS A 78 -9.72 8.31 -0.55
N VAL A 79 -9.23 7.46 -1.45
CA VAL A 79 -7.91 7.58 -2.04
C VAL A 79 -7.92 8.72 -3.07
N LEU A 80 -7.05 9.71 -2.90
CA LEU A 80 -6.98 10.93 -3.70
C LEU A 80 -5.65 10.99 -4.47
N THR A 81 -5.60 11.70 -5.59
CA THR A 81 -4.33 11.92 -6.31
C THR A 81 -3.43 12.88 -5.53
N ILE A 82 -2.16 12.53 -5.33
CA ILE A 82 -1.20 13.36 -4.57
C ILE A 82 -1.10 14.77 -5.16
N LYS A 83 -0.97 14.89 -6.49
CA LYS A 83 -0.82 16.18 -7.19
C LYS A 83 -1.89 17.21 -6.86
N ARG A 84 -3.13 16.77 -6.55
CA ARG A 84 -4.25 17.67 -6.21
C ARG A 84 -4.41 17.89 -4.70
N THR A 85 -3.87 17.00 -3.88
CA THR A 85 -4.11 16.96 -2.43
C THR A 85 -2.94 17.50 -1.62
N GLU A 86 -1.69 17.40 -2.12
CA GLU A 86 -0.47 17.74 -1.38
C GLU A 86 -0.51 19.13 -0.75
N LYS A 87 -0.85 20.18 -1.52
CA LYS A 87 -0.94 21.55 -1.00
C LYS A 87 -1.94 21.67 0.15
N ARG A 88 -3.09 20.97 0.06
CA ARG A 88 -4.12 20.99 1.11
C ARG A 88 -3.66 20.24 2.35
N LEU A 89 -3.05 19.07 2.18
CA LEU A 89 -2.46 18.29 3.28
C LEU A 89 -1.43 19.10 4.06
N LEU A 90 -0.43 19.65 3.38
CA LEU A 90 0.64 20.40 4.03
C LEU A 90 0.12 21.66 4.71
N LYS A 91 -0.86 22.35 4.11
CA LYS A 91 -1.52 23.49 4.73
C LYS A 91 -2.22 23.07 6.03
N SER A 92 -3.06 22.03 5.98
CA SER A 92 -3.82 21.54 7.14
C SER A 92 -2.90 21.13 8.30
N LEU A 93 -1.82 20.39 8.03
CA LEU A 93 -0.85 20.00 9.06
C LEU A 93 -0.07 21.20 9.64
N THR A 94 0.26 22.19 8.80
CA THR A 94 0.93 23.43 9.26
C THR A 94 0.01 24.29 10.13
N GLU A 95 -1.29 24.24 9.88
CA GLU A 95 -2.32 24.92 10.68
C GLU A 95 -2.65 24.17 11.99
N GLY A 96 -2.05 23.00 12.22
CA GLY A 96 -2.18 22.23 13.46
C GLY A 96 -3.40 21.31 13.51
N HIS A 97 -4.06 21.05 12.38
CA HIS A 97 -5.16 20.11 12.30
C HIS A 97 -4.67 18.67 12.46
N ASP A 98 -5.42 17.88 13.22
CA ASP A 98 -5.08 16.49 13.50
C ASP A 98 -5.16 15.59 12.26
N LEU A 99 -4.43 14.49 12.33
CA LEU A 99 -4.50 13.43 11.33
C LEU A 99 -4.43 12.08 12.02
N PHE A 100 -5.41 11.22 11.72
CA PHE A 100 -5.50 9.86 12.24
C PHE A 100 -4.80 8.86 11.32
N SER A 101 -4.84 9.08 10.00
CA SER A 101 -4.15 8.20 9.07
C SER A 101 -3.66 8.88 7.79
N MET A 102 -2.53 8.36 7.29
CA MET A 102 -1.94 8.70 6.01
C MET A 102 -1.42 7.45 5.33
N ALA A 103 -1.80 7.23 4.08
CA ALA A 103 -1.28 6.14 3.26
C ALA A 103 -0.82 6.64 1.90
N LEU A 104 0.46 6.47 1.55
CA LEU A 104 0.98 6.76 0.22
C LEU A 104 0.97 5.49 -0.62
N ILE A 105 0.44 5.61 -1.83
CA ILE A 105 0.16 4.48 -2.70
C ILE A 105 0.73 4.77 -4.09
N SER A 106 1.45 3.81 -4.65
CA SER A 106 1.82 3.79 -6.07
C SER A 106 0.94 2.78 -6.80
N LEU A 107 0.02 3.29 -7.63
CA LEU A 107 -0.89 2.50 -8.45
C LEU A 107 -0.43 2.56 -9.92
N PRO A 108 -0.46 1.43 -10.65
CA PRO A 108 -0.20 1.42 -12.09
C PRO A 108 -1.30 2.16 -12.86
N GLU A 109 -1.04 2.65 -14.07
CA GLU A 109 -2.02 3.46 -14.84
C GLU A 109 -3.35 2.74 -15.10
N ASN A 110 -3.33 1.41 -15.17
CA ASN A 110 -4.46 0.55 -15.46
C ASN A 110 -5.03 -0.16 -14.21
N PHE A 111 -4.82 0.38 -13.02
CA PHE A 111 -5.39 -0.18 -11.79
C PHE A 111 -6.93 -0.16 -11.81
N THR A 112 -7.55 -1.18 -11.24
CA THR A 112 -9.00 -1.28 -11.05
C THR A 112 -9.39 -0.98 -9.62
N GLN A 113 -8.61 -1.48 -8.65
CA GLN A 113 -8.90 -1.38 -7.23
C GLN A 113 -7.65 -1.02 -6.43
N ALA A 114 -7.66 0.16 -5.80
CA ALA A 114 -6.52 0.66 -5.04
C ALA A 114 -6.09 -0.24 -3.88
N ALA A 115 -7.02 -1.01 -3.30
CA ALA A 115 -6.75 -1.93 -2.20
C ALA A 115 -5.93 -3.17 -2.60
N PHE A 116 -5.89 -3.51 -3.88
CA PHE A 116 -5.25 -4.73 -4.38
C PHE A 116 -4.16 -4.47 -5.39
N ASP A 117 -4.25 -3.39 -6.18
CA ASP A 117 -3.43 -3.21 -7.38
C ASP A 117 -2.17 -2.37 -7.14
N TYR A 118 -1.84 -2.06 -5.88
CA TYR A 118 -0.67 -1.25 -5.58
C TYR A 118 0.64 -2.01 -5.83
N ASN A 119 1.62 -1.26 -6.33
CA ASN A 119 3.02 -1.69 -6.40
C ASN A 119 3.76 -1.35 -5.10
N PHE A 120 3.33 -0.27 -4.45
CA PHE A 120 3.86 0.22 -3.19
C PHE A 120 2.71 0.78 -2.35
N TYR A 121 2.71 0.40 -1.08
CA TYR A 121 1.83 0.96 -0.06
C TYR A 121 2.65 1.25 1.19
N LEU A 122 2.56 2.47 1.71
CA LEU A 122 3.10 2.82 3.02
C LEU A 122 2.05 3.62 3.80
N GLY A 123 1.53 3.00 4.85
CA GLY A 123 0.51 3.57 5.74
C GLY A 123 1.04 3.84 7.14
N ARG A 124 0.58 4.93 7.75
CA ARG A 124 0.67 5.23 9.19
C ARG A 124 -0.74 5.54 9.67
N GLU A 125 -1.19 4.84 10.69
CA GLU A 125 -2.58 4.87 11.13
C GLU A 125 -2.66 4.73 12.64
N LYS A 126 -3.29 5.72 13.29
CA LYS A 126 -3.73 5.63 14.66
C LYS A 126 -5.02 4.82 14.72
N ASN A 127 -5.09 3.87 15.64
CA ASN A 127 -6.32 3.21 16.02
C ASN A 127 -6.90 3.93 17.25
N GLU A 128 -8.04 4.60 17.09
CA GLU A 128 -8.69 5.39 18.15
C GLU A 128 -9.25 4.54 19.29
N GLU A 129 -9.57 3.28 19.04
CA GLU A 129 -10.15 2.38 20.05
C GLU A 129 -9.08 1.65 20.86
N ASN A 130 -7.90 1.45 20.26
CA ASN A 130 -6.80 0.74 20.88
C ASN A 130 -5.46 1.25 20.35
N ASP A 131 -4.82 2.15 21.09
CA ASP A 131 -3.51 2.70 20.73
C ASP A 131 -2.43 1.62 20.55
N LYS A 132 -2.60 0.41 21.10
CA LYS A 132 -1.68 -0.73 20.88
C LYS A 132 -1.84 -1.39 19.49
N GLN A 133 -2.85 -0.98 18.72
CA GLN A 133 -3.10 -1.42 17.35
C GLN A 133 -2.84 -0.31 16.31
N SER A 134 -2.45 0.88 16.77
CA SER A 134 -1.85 1.89 15.92
C SER A 134 -0.61 1.31 15.24
N LYS A 135 -0.42 1.62 13.95
CA LYS A 135 0.55 0.92 13.11
C LYS A 135 1.17 1.76 12.01
N ILE A 136 2.36 1.33 11.60
CA ILE A 136 2.95 1.66 10.30
C ILE A 136 3.09 0.36 9.51
N ILE A 137 2.66 0.36 8.26
CA ILE A 137 2.81 -0.80 7.37
C ILE A 137 3.39 -0.37 6.02
N LEU A 138 4.51 -1.00 5.64
CA LEU A 138 5.05 -0.95 4.29
C LEU A 138 4.73 -2.27 3.59
N THR A 139 4.07 -2.25 2.45
CA THR A 139 3.80 -3.42 1.62
C THR A 139 4.26 -3.19 0.19
N ILE A 140 5.05 -4.14 -0.32
CA ILE A 140 5.47 -4.24 -1.72
C ILE A 140 5.42 -5.70 -2.15
N SER A 141 5.58 -5.98 -3.44
CA SER A 141 5.67 -7.39 -3.89
C SER A 141 6.87 -8.09 -3.25
N SER A 142 6.73 -9.39 -2.96
CA SER A 142 7.82 -10.17 -2.34
C SER A 142 9.08 -10.23 -3.22
N GLN A 143 8.92 -10.12 -4.54
CA GLN A 143 10.04 -10.05 -5.47
C GLN A 143 10.85 -8.75 -5.32
N GLU A 144 10.18 -7.61 -5.16
CA GLU A 144 10.83 -6.31 -4.92
C GLU A 144 11.43 -6.25 -3.50
N PHE A 145 10.76 -6.85 -2.52
CA PHE A 145 11.24 -6.92 -1.14
C PHE A 145 12.62 -7.58 -1.01
N LYS A 146 12.93 -8.58 -1.83
CA LYS A 146 14.26 -9.22 -1.84
C LYS A 146 15.41 -8.27 -2.22
N ARG A 147 15.10 -7.10 -2.77
CA ARG A 147 16.08 -6.10 -3.23
C ARG A 147 16.26 -4.93 -2.27
N ILE A 148 15.44 -4.80 -1.23
CA ILE A 148 15.50 -3.64 -0.32
C ILE A 148 16.44 -3.88 0.85
N ASN A 149 17.04 -2.80 1.37
CA ASN A 149 17.81 -2.84 2.62
C ASN A 149 16.90 -2.67 3.84
N ILE A 150 16.41 -3.79 4.38
CA ILE A 150 15.52 -3.80 5.55
C ILE A 150 16.17 -3.13 6.77
N ALA A 151 17.49 -3.29 6.94
CA ALA A 151 18.24 -2.76 8.07
C ALA A 151 18.24 -1.23 8.16
N SER A 152 18.05 -0.53 7.04
CA SER A 152 17.86 0.94 7.04
C SER A 152 16.39 1.36 7.15
N ILE A 153 15.46 0.55 6.66
CA ILE A 153 14.04 0.92 6.59
C ILE A 153 13.37 0.84 7.95
N ILE A 154 13.58 -0.24 8.70
CA ILE A 154 12.91 -0.43 10.00
C ILE A 154 13.28 0.72 10.97
N PRO A 155 14.56 1.07 11.19
CA PRO A 155 14.90 2.20 12.06
C PRO A 155 14.27 3.52 11.58
N ALA A 156 14.31 3.80 10.28
CA ALA A 156 13.72 5.02 9.73
C ALA A 156 12.20 5.11 9.98
N LEU A 157 11.48 3.99 9.88
CA LEU A 157 10.03 3.96 10.14
C LEU A 157 9.71 4.01 11.65
N LYS A 158 10.58 3.46 12.51
CA LYS A 158 10.41 3.52 13.97
C LYS A 158 10.40 4.96 14.51
N GLU A 159 11.01 5.92 13.83
CA GLU A 159 10.95 7.34 14.24
C GLU A 159 9.53 7.93 14.24
N PHE A 160 8.58 7.31 13.53
CA PHE A 160 7.21 7.80 13.35
C PHE A 160 6.17 7.10 14.23
N ILE A 161 6.61 6.20 15.11
CA ILE A 161 5.75 5.43 16.01
C ILE A 161 6.49 5.17 17.33
N GLU A 162 5.81 5.27 18.47
CA GLU A 162 6.37 4.82 19.73
C GLU A 162 6.36 3.28 19.75
N PHE A 163 7.41 2.72 19.16
CA PHE A 163 7.51 1.31 18.80
C PHE A 163 7.40 0.37 20.01
N LYS A 164 6.57 -0.67 19.85
CA LYS A 164 6.39 -1.75 20.85
C LYS A 164 6.74 -3.12 20.30
N GLU A 165 6.22 -3.45 19.13
CA GLU A 165 6.43 -4.73 18.46
C GLU A 165 6.37 -4.54 16.94
N GLY A 166 7.02 -5.42 16.19
CA GLY A 166 6.99 -5.42 14.74
C GLY A 166 7.10 -6.82 14.17
N GLU A 167 6.67 -6.95 12.94
CA GLU A 167 6.74 -8.21 12.20
C GLU A 167 7.02 -7.97 10.72
N ILE A 168 7.64 -8.97 10.11
CA ILE A 168 7.73 -9.11 8.66
C ILE A 168 6.91 -10.34 8.30
N PHE A 169 5.98 -10.20 7.37
CA PHE A 169 5.16 -11.31 6.91
C PHE A 169 4.97 -11.29 5.39
N GLU A 170 4.80 -12.48 4.82
CA GLU A 170 4.34 -12.68 3.45
C GLU A 170 2.85 -12.97 3.47
N LEU A 171 2.12 -12.39 2.53
CA LEU A 171 0.69 -12.63 2.34
C LEU A 171 0.31 -12.35 0.88
N SER A 172 -0.65 -13.12 0.36
CA SER A 172 -1.30 -12.83 -0.91
C SER A 172 -1.96 -11.46 -0.86
N ARG A 173 -1.80 -10.68 -1.93
CA ARG A 173 -2.48 -9.37 -2.03
C ARG A 173 -4.00 -9.49 -1.96
N TYR A 174 -4.56 -10.62 -2.38
CA TYR A 174 -6.01 -10.87 -2.38
C TYR A 174 -6.57 -11.11 -0.98
N GLU A 175 -5.72 -11.50 -0.02
CA GLU A 175 -6.07 -11.60 1.39
C GLU A 175 -5.84 -10.29 2.16
N VAL A 176 -5.44 -9.21 1.45
CA VAL A 176 -5.30 -7.84 1.95
C VAL A 176 -4.36 -7.74 3.17
N PRO A 177 -3.04 -7.57 2.95
CA PRO A 177 -2.05 -7.40 4.03
C PRO A 177 -2.42 -6.35 5.07
N LEU A 178 -3.12 -5.29 4.65
CA LEU A 178 -3.61 -4.25 5.55
C LEU A 178 -4.64 -4.78 6.57
N PHE A 179 -5.50 -5.74 6.21
CA PHE A 179 -6.49 -6.31 7.13
C PHE A 179 -5.85 -7.18 8.21
N TYR A 180 -4.85 -7.98 7.82
CA TYR A 180 -4.04 -8.74 8.78
C TYR A 180 -3.34 -7.79 9.76
N ALA A 181 -2.64 -6.78 9.23
CA ALA A 181 -1.95 -5.81 10.08
C ALA A 181 -2.91 -4.96 10.93
N SER A 182 -4.14 -4.75 10.47
CA SER A 182 -5.17 -4.06 11.27
C SER A 182 -5.82 -4.96 12.32
N LYS A 183 -5.41 -6.24 12.41
CA LYS A 183 -5.98 -7.25 13.32
C LYS A 183 -7.50 -7.38 13.17
N ILE A 184 -8.02 -7.20 11.95
CA ILE A 184 -9.46 -7.27 11.64
C ILE A 184 -9.98 -8.72 11.72
N ASN A 185 -9.16 -9.69 11.30
CA ASN A 185 -9.47 -11.12 11.35
C ASN A 185 -8.38 -11.87 12.13
N GLU A 186 -8.68 -13.10 12.54
CA GLU A 186 -7.71 -13.95 13.22
C GLU A 186 -6.66 -14.49 12.24
N MET A 187 -5.48 -14.86 12.75
CA MET A 187 -4.38 -15.40 11.95
C MET A 187 -4.80 -16.61 11.09
N LYS A 188 -5.69 -17.47 11.63
CA LYS A 188 -6.19 -18.68 10.94
C LYS A 188 -7.05 -18.38 9.71
N ASP A 189 -7.53 -17.15 9.57
CA ASP A 189 -8.40 -16.71 8.48
C ASP A 189 -7.58 -16.32 7.22
N TYR A 190 -6.25 -16.39 7.29
CA TYR A 190 -5.33 -16.07 6.20
C TYR A 190 -4.55 -17.32 5.77
N GLU A 191 -4.93 -17.92 4.64
CA GLU A 191 -4.37 -19.18 4.14
C GLU A 191 -2.92 -19.04 3.66
N SER A 192 -2.58 -17.90 3.04
CA SER A 192 -1.23 -17.67 2.51
C SER A 192 -0.28 -16.97 3.47
N LEU A 193 -0.74 -16.69 4.70
CA LEU A 193 0.05 -15.97 5.68
C LEU A 193 1.29 -16.76 6.08
N LYS A 194 2.43 -16.09 6.04
CA LYS A 194 3.69 -16.62 6.54
C LYS A 194 4.47 -15.54 7.28
N ILE A 195 4.63 -15.74 8.58
CA ILE A 195 5.47 -14.87 9.41
C ILE A 195 6.95 -15.18 9.10
N VAL A 196 7.68 -14.15 8.68
CA VAL A 196 9.10 -14.24 8.34
C VAL A 196 9.96 -13.89 9.56
N SER A 197 9.57 -12.86 10.31
CA SER A 197 10.29 -12.41 11.51
C SER A 197 9.35 -11.63 12.42
N ILE A 198 9.61 -11.70 13.74
CA ILE A 198 9.00 -10.85 14.76
C ILE A 198 10.15 -10.14 15.50
N PHE A 199 10.02 -8.87 15.85
CA PHE A 199 11.07 -8.04 16.44
C PHE A 199 10.52 -6.83 17.21
#